data_AF-A0A538AX10-F1
#
_entry.id   AF-A0A538AX10-F1
#
_cell.length_a   1.000
_cell.length_b   1.000
_cell.length_c   1.000
_cell.angle_alpha   90.00
_cell.angle_beta   90.00
_cell.angle_gamma   90.00
#
_symmetry.space_group_name_H-M   'P 1'
#
loop_
_entity.id
_entity.type
_entity.pdbx_description
1 polymer ?
#
loop_
_entity_poly.entity_id
_entity_poly.type
_entity_poly.pdbx_seq_one_letter_code
_entity_poly.pdbx_strand_id
1 'polypeptide(L)'
;MVGEEIVILSRSGAPLPFGTTVSLGQRLPLVPPLGSVFMAWAPPEEIDGWLQRQHSWASEEQLDRYQAALGAVRRRGYSVNLDADARLQVGQALASLGDEGRNQPVRGMLERLLDELSRDDYFLIDIEPEMSYRVNTMGAPVFGPTGRVELGLFLVGFRGVLGG
;
A
#
# COMPACT_ATOMS: atom_id res chain seq x y z
N MET A 1 9.08 -9.04 -2.80
CA MET A 1 9.16 -8.91 -1.32
C MET A 1 10.29 -9.79 -0.80
N VAL A 2 10.93 -9.43 0.31
CA VAL A 2 11.95 -10.25 0.96
C VAL A 2 11.56 -10.42 2.41
N GLY A 3 11.16 -11.63 2.80
CA GLY A 3 10.56 -11.87 4.11
C GLY A 3 9.32 -11.00 4.32
N GLU A 4 9.30 -10.23 5.40
CA GLU A 4 8.19 -9.35 5.78
C GLU A 4 8.39 -7.90 5.30
N GLU A 5 9.20 -7.69 4.26
CA GLU A 5 9.52 -6.36 3.76
C GLU A 5 9.32 -6.24 2.24
N ILE A 6 8.80 -5.09 1.83
CA ILE A 6 8.72 -4.64 0.44
C ILE A 6 9.99 -3.83 0.18
N VAL A 7 10.73 -4.17 -0.88
CA VAL A 7 11.99 -3.50 -1.23
C VAL A 7 11.82 -2.80 -2.56
N ILE A 8 12.19 -1.52 -2.63
CA ILE A 8 12.16 -0.75 -3.88
C ILE A 8 13.39 -1.11 -4.72
N LEU A 9 13.18 -1.93 -5.75
CA LEU A 9 14.26 -2.45 -6.60
C LEU A 9 14.64 -1.49 -7.73
N SER A 10 13.66 -0.77 -8.27
CA SER A 10 13.85 0.15 -9.40
C SER A 10 12.81 1.26 -9.35
N ARG A 11 13.16 2.39 -9.97
CA ARG A 11 12.29 3.55 -10.14
C ARG A 11 12.59 4.18 -11.48
N SER A 12 11.55 4.53 -12.22
CA SER A 12 11.63 5.32 -13.44
C SER A 12 10.72 6.54 -13.33
N GLY A 13 11.11 7.64 -13.97
CA GLY A 13 10.39 8.92 -13.94
C GLY A 13 11.04 9.98 -13.05
N ALA A 14 10.61 11.22 -13.24
CA ALA A 14 11.10 12.36 -12.47
C ALA A 14 10.62 12.29 -11.01
N PRO A 15 11.45 12.70 -10.03
CA PRO A 15 10.99 12.88 -8.66
C PRO A 15 9.82 13.87 -8.66
N LEU A 16 8.66 13.44 -8.16
CA LEU A 16 7.51 14.33 -8.05
C LEU A 16 7.60 15.09 -6.72
N PRO A 17 7.46 16.43 -6.72
CA PRO A 17 7.52 17.24 -5.50
C PRO A 17 6.35 16.95 -4.53
N PHE A 18 5.35 16.17 -4.93
CA PHE A 18 4.11 15.94 -4.19
C PHE A 18 3.72 14.46 -4.07
N GLY A 19 4.62 13.50 -4.31
CA GLY A 19 4.30 12.08 -4.25
C GLY A 19 5.51 11.27 -3.79
N THR A 20 5.34 10.59 -2.65
CA THR A 20 6.22 9.65 -1.96
C THR A 20 7.64 9.56 -2.53
N THR A 21 8.60 10.22 -1.87
CA THR A 21 10.02 10.12 -2.20
C THR A 21 10.54 8.74 -1.79
N VAL A 22 10.16 7.69 -2.54
CA VAL A 22 10.74 6.36 -2.36
C VAL A 22 12.13 6.32 -2.97
N SER A 23 13.10 5.90 -2.16
CA SER A 23 14.50 5.72 -2.54
C SER A 23 14.75 4.30 -3.01
N LEU A 24 15.68 4.12 -3.95
CA LEU A 24 16.14 2.78 -4.34
C LEU A 24 16.75 2.07 -3.12
N GLY A 25 16.44 0.79 -2.94
CA GLY A 25 16.86 0.01 -1.79
C GLY A 25 16.07 0.27 -0.50
N GLN A 26 15.15 1.25 -0.51
CA GLN A 26 14.27 1.49 0.63
C GLN A 26 13.42 0.25 0.94
N ARG A 27 13.26 -0.02 2.23
CA ARG A 27 12.48 -1.13 2.75
C ARG A 27 11.24 -0.59 3.45
N LEU A 28 10.09 -1.16 3.11
CA LEU A 28 8.81 -0.87 3.72
C LEU A 28 8.28 -2.14 4.40
N PRO A 29 7.62 -2.03 5.55
CA PRO A 29 7.06 -3.21 6.21
C PRO A 29 5.88 -3.77 5.41
N LEU A 30 5.78 -5.10 5.36
CA LEU A 30 4.63 -5.82 4.79
C LEU A 30 3.53 -5.95 5.85
N VAL A 31 2.83 -4.85 6.09
CA VAL A 31 1.72 -4.73 7.05
C VAL A 31 0.56 -3.98 6.40
N PRO A 32 -0.72 -4.29 6.69
CA PRO A 32 -1.85 -3.55 6.13
C PRO A 32 -1.77 -2.04 6.41
N PRO A 33 -2.27 -1.15 5.55
CA PRO A 33 -2.77 -1.43 4.20
C PRO A 33 -1.66 -1.71 3.16
N LEU A 34 -0.37 -1.66 3.55
CA LEU A 34 0.74 -1.88 2.64
C LEU A 34 0.85 -3.36 2.22
N GLY A 35 1.13 -3.54 0.93
CA GLY A 35 1.39 -4.85 0.35
C GLY A 35 0.15 -5.65 -0.03
N SER A 36 -1.02 -5.01 -0.13
CA SER A 36 -2.23 -5.63 -0.66
C SER A 36 -2.02 -6.36 -2.00
N VAL A 37 -1.21 -5.79 -2.91
CA VAL A 37 -0.83 -6.43 -4.20
C VAL A 37 -0.11 -7.78 -4.01
N PHE A 38 0.72 -7.89 -2.98
CA PHE A 38 1.44 -9.14 -2.66
C PHE A 38 0.55 -10.14 -1.95
N MET A 39 -0.41 -9.67 -1.14
CA MET A 39 -1.29 -10.51 -0.34
C MET A 39 -2.54 -10.97 -1.06
N ALA A 40 -2.97 -10.29 -2.13
CA ALA A 40 -4.23 -10.58 -2.81
C ALA A 40 -4.29 -11.98 -3.44
N TRP A 41 -3.16 -12.66 -3.67
CA TRP A 41 -3.11 -14.07 -4.12
C TRP A 41 -2.42 -15.00 -3.11
N ALA A 42 -2.11 -14.50 -1.92
CA ALA A 42 -1.50 -15.31 -0.88
C ALA A 42 -2.50 -16.35 -0.32
N PRO A 43 -2.00 -17.47 0.24
CA PRO A 43 -2.83 -18.41 0.99
C PRO A 43 -3.55 -17.74 2.16
N PRO A 44 -4.75 -18.24 2.57
CA PRO A 44 -5.52 -17.66 3.67
C PRO A 44 -4.72 -17.47 4.96
N GLU A 45 -3.90 -18.43 5.34
CA GLU A 45 -3.06 -18.39 6.54
C GLU A 45 -2.03 -17.26 6.52
N GLU A 46 -1.51 -16.91 5.34
CA GLU A 46 -0.57 -15.80 5.19
C GLU A 46 -1.31 -14.45 5.22
N ILE A 47 -2.53 -14.40 4.67
CA ILE A 47 -3.41 -13.22 4.75
C ILE A 47 -3.78 -12.95 6.21
N ASP A 48 -4.19 -13.98 6.95
CA ASP A 48 -4.52 -13.87 8.37
C ASP A 48 -3.30 -13.39 9.17
N GLY A 49 -2.12 -13.98 8.94
CA GLY A 49 -0.88 -13.54 9.57
C GLY A 49 -0.54 -12.08 9.25
N TRP A 50 -0.77 -11.62 8.02
CA TRP A 50 -0.57 -10.22 7.61
C TRP A 50 -1.56 -9.27 8.28
N LEU A 51 -2.85 -9.62 8.34
CA LEU A 51 -3.88 -8.88 9.07
C LEU A 51 -3.57 -8.79 10.57
N GLN A 52 -3.03 -9.87 11.14
CA GLN A 52 -2.67 -9.94 12.56
C GLN A 52 -1.57 -8.96 12.98
N ARG A 53 -0.69 -8.55 12.05
CA ARG A 53 0.34 -7.54 12.32
C ARG A 53 -0.23 -6.16 12.68
N GLN A 54 -1.53 -5.93 12.47
CA GLN A 54 -2.26 -4.69 12.78
C GLN A 54 -3.27 -4.82 13.94
N HIS A 55 -3.48 -6.01 14.51
CA HIS A 55 -4.56 -6.25 15.48
C HIS A 55 -4.47 -5.48 16.79
N SER A 56 -3.33 -4.86 17.12
CA SER A 56 -3.25 -4.06 18.35
C SER A 56 -4.15 -2.81 18.30
N TRP A 57 -4.63 -2.40 17.12
CA TRP A 57 -5.48 -1.20 16.99
C TRP A 57 -6.56 -1.26 15.89
N ALA A 58 -6.61 -2.29 15.03
CA ALA A 58 -7.62 -2.39 13.98
C ALA A 58 -8.98 -2.92 14.47
N SER A 59 -10.09 -2.29 14.06
CA SER A 59 -11.46 -2.77 14.31
C SER A 59 -11.86 -3.91 13.37
N GLU A 60 -12.91 -4.67 13.72
CA GLU A 60 -13.47 -5.72 12.85
C GLU A 60 -13.87 -5.17 11.47
N GLU A 61 -14.48 -3.99 11.42
CA GLU A 61 -14.84 -3.31 10.17
C GLU A 61 -13.62 -3.04 9.28
N GLN A 62 -12.48 -2.66 9.88
CA GLN A 62 -11.24 -2.44 9.13
C GLN A 62 -10.68 -3.74 8.56
N LEU A 63 -10.75 -4.84 9.32
CA LEU A 63 -10.35 -6.16 8.85
C LEU A 63 -11.21 -6.64 7.68
N ASP A 64 -12.53 -6.43 7.76
CA ASP A 64 -13.47 -6.75 6.67
C ASP A 64 -13.18 -5.90 5.43
N ARG A 65 -12.88 -4.61 5.61
CA ARG A 65 -12.49 -3.71 4.52
C ARG A 65 -11.19 -4.18 3.85
N TYR A 66 -10.19 -4.63 4.61
CA TYR A 66 -8.97 -5.18 4.04
C TYR A 66 -9.22 -6.45 3.24
N GLN A 67 -10.05 -7.37 3.76
CA GLN A 67 -10.44 -8.58 3.02
C GLN A 67 -11.19 -8.23 1.72
N ALA A 68 -12.13 -7.29 1.78
CA ALA A 68 -12.86 -6.82 0.61
C ALA A 68 -11.92 -6.18 -0.43
N ALA A 69 -10.94 -5.39 0.02
CA ALA A 69 -9.90 -4.81 -0.84
C ALA A 69 -9.05 -5.89 -1.51
N LEU A 70 -8.59 -6.92 -0.79
CA LEU A 70 -7.86 -8.04 -1.40
C LEU A 70 -8.71 -8.77 -2.45
N GLY A 71 -10.01 -8.95 -2.17
CA GLY A 71 -10.97 -9.50 -3.12
C GLY A 71 -11.10 -8.64 -4.39
N ALA A 72 -11.22 -7.32 -4.25
CA ALA A 72 -11.28 -6.39 -5.37
C ALA A 72 -9.99 -6.41 -6.21
N VAL A 73 -8.83 -6.39 -5.55
CA VAL A 73 -7.53 -6.52 -6.22
C VAL A 73 -7.44 -7.81 -7.01
N ARG A 74 -7.87 -8.94 -6.43
CA ARG A 74 -7.87 -10.25 -7.10
C ARG A 74 -8.81 -10.27 -8.30
N ARG A 75 -10.04 -9.74 -8.18
CA ARG A 75 -11.02 -9.67 -9.27
C ARG A 75 -10.54 -8.82 -10.44
N ARG A 76 -9.97 -7.66 -10.14
CA ARG A 76 -9.56 -6.65 -11.14
C ARG A 76 -8.14 -6.87 -11.68
N GLY A 77 -7.30 -7.58 -10.94
CA GLY A 77 -5.90 -7.83 -11.28
C GLY A 77 -4.92 -6.72 -10.88
N TYR A 78 -5.40 -5.64 -10.23
CA TYR A 78 -4.56 -4.54 -9.75
C TYR A 78 -5.21 -3.80 -8.56
N SER A 79 -4.37 -3.20 -7.72
CA SER A 79 -4.77 -2.30 -6.64
C SER A 79 -4.86 -0.87 -7.12
N VAL A 80 -5.79 -0.12 -6.54
CA VAL A 80 -5.90 1.33 -6.68
C VAL A 80 -6.08 1.89 -5.29
N ASN A 81 -5.14 2.75 -4.91
CA ASN A 81 -5.16 3.43 -3.63
C ASN A 81 -5.43 4.92 -3.87
N LEU A 82 -6.36 5.49 -3.12
CA LEU A 82 -6.77 6.88 -3.25
C LEU A 82 -5.85 7.79 -2.43
N ASP A 83 -5.89 9.09 -2.75
CA ASP A 83 -5.38 10.12 -1.86
C ASP A 83 -6.18 10.07 -0.56
N ALA A 84 -5.51 9.72 0.54
CA ALA A 84 -5.95 10.12 1.88
C ALA A 84 -5.57 11.60 2.07
N ASP A 85 -6.35 12.39 2.80
CA ASP A 85 -6.01 13.79 3.11
C ASP A 85 -4.64 13.91 3.82
N ALA A 86 -4.15 12.81 4.40
CA ALA A 86 -2.83 12.60 5.00
C ALA A 86 -1.63 12.55 4.01
N ARG A 87 -1.79 12.84 2.71
CA ARG A 87 -0.77 12.71 1.64
C ARG A 87 0.63 13.22 1.99
N LEU A 88 0.73 14.38 2.64
CA LEU A 88 2.01 15.00 3.03
C LEU A 88 2.71 14.24 4.15
N GLN A 89 1.95 13.78 5.14
CA GLN A 89 2.49 13.10 6.31
C GLN A 89 2.98 11.70 5.96
N VAL A 90 2.23 10.97 5.13
CA VAL A 90 2.58 9.62 4.68
C VAL A 90 3.89 9.61 3.90
N GLY A 91 4.00 10.49 2.89
CA GLY A 91 5.22 10.60 2.08
C GLY A 91 6.45 10.98 2.89
N GLN A 92 6.29 11.87 3.89
CA GLN A 92 7.39 12.31 4.75
C GLN A 92 7.86 11.21 5.71
N ALA A 93 6.97 10.50 6.41
CA ALA A 93 7.45 9.44 7.30
C ALA A 93 8.03 8.24 6.54
N LEU A 94 7.46 7.90 5.38
CA LEU A 94 8.05 6.87 4.52
C LEU A 94 9.44 7.28 4.07
N ALA A 95 9.67 8.55 3.72
CA ALA A 95 11.02 9.03 3.41
C ALA A 95 11.96 8.96 4.63
N SER A 96 11.48 9.29 5.84
CA SER A 96 12.27 9.20 7.10
C SER A 96 12.61 7.77 7.51
N LEU A 97 11.79 6.77 7.14
CA LEU A 97 12.08 5.34 7.33
C LEU A 97 13.31 4.87 6.53
N GLY A 98 13.58 5.51 5.37
CA GLY A 98 14.69 5.17 4.50
C GLY A 98 16.07 5.58 5.05
N ASP A 99 16.13 6.61 5.90
CA ASP A 99 17.38 7.14 6.44
C ASP A 99 17.82 6.45 7.74
N GLU A 100 16.88 6.06 8.62
CA GLU A 100 17.22 5.44 9.91
C GLU A 100 16.17 4.43 10.40
N GLY A 101 16.11 3.26 9.76
CA GLY A 101 15.21 2.14 10.12
C GLY A 101 15.43 1.51 11.51
N ARG A 102 16.07 2.18 12.48
CA ARG A 102 16.37 1.65 13.83
C ARG A 102 15.95 2.55 15.00
N ASN A 103 15.40 3.75 14.77
CA ASN A 103 15.02 4.66 15.86
C ASN A 103 13.51 4.59 16.19
N GLN A 104 13.17 4.36 17.47
CA GLN A 104 11.78 4.35 18.01
C GLN A 104 10.84 5.47 17.51
N PRO A 105 11.28 6.74 17.33
CA PRO A 105 10.40 7.80 16.79
C PRO A 105 9.84 7.50 15.39
N VAL A 106 10.54 6.70 14.58
CA VAL A 106 10.12 6.34 13.22
C VAL A 106 8.98 5.32 13.24
N ARG A 107 9.01 4.37 14.19
CA ARG A 107 7.92 3.39 14.39
C ARG A 107 6.62 4.08 14.80
N GLY A 108 6.67 5.02 15.76
CA GLY A 108 5.49 5.78 16.18
C GLY A 108 4.97 6.75 15.12
N MET A 109 5.78 7.13 14.13
CA MET A 109 5.32 7.88 12.97
C MET A 109 4.62 6.97 11.97
N LEU A 110 5.20 5.80 11.67
CA LEU A 110 4.58 4.78 10.83
C LEU A 110 3.23 4.32 11.39
N GLU A 111 3.14 4.02 12.69
CA GLU A 111 1.88 3.61 13.33
C GLU A 111 0.79 4.67 13.17
N ARG A 112 1.12 5.96 13.36
CA ARG A 112 0.17 7.07 13.14
C ARG A 112 -0.27 7.18 11.68
N LEU A 113 0.64 6.98 10.74
CA LEU A 113 0.28 6.98 9.32
C LEU A 113 -0.61 5.81 8.94
N LEU A 114 -0.30 4.62 9.45
CA LEU A 114 -1.10 3.44 9.18
C LEU A 114 -2.51 3.62 9.75
N ASP A 115 -2.63 4.22 10.95
CA ASP A 115 -3.92 4.60 11.56
C ASP A 115 -4.68 5.63 10.71
N GLU A 116 -4.02 6.66 10.18
CA GLU A 116 -4.62 7.63 9.25
C GLU A 116 -5.11 6.94 7.96
N LEU A 117 -4.28 6.10 7.33
CA LEU A 117 -4.65 5.36 6.12
C LEU A 117 -5.76 4.33 6.36
N SER A 118 -5.94 3.86 7.60
CA SER A 118 -6.94 2.88 7.99
C SER A 118 -8.31 3.52 8.30
N ARG A 119 -8.37 4.85 8.46
CA ARG A 119 -9.61 5.61 8.70
C ARG A 119 -10.28 6.09 7.42
N ASP A 120 -9.50 6.32 6.37
CA ASP A 120 -9.98 6.85 5.09
C ASP A 120 -10.31 5.71 4.09
N ASP A 121 -11.05 6.06 3.02
CA ASP A 121 -11.32 5.21 1.84
C ASP A 121 -10.05 4.98 0.99
N TYR A 122 -8.96 4.57 1.66
CA TYR A 122 -7.65 4.39 1.06
C TYR A 122 -7.67 3.37 -0.08
N PHE A 123 -8.49 2.31 0.03
CA PHE A 123 -8.66 1.32 -1.02
C PHE A 123 -9.89 1.64 -1.87
N LEU A 124 -9.67 1.76 -3.18
CA LEU A 124 -10.78 1.77 -4.13
C LEU A 124 -11.20 0.32 -4.43
N ILE A 125 -12.21 -0.14 -3.68
CA ILE A 125 -12.80 -1.49 -3.76
C ILE A 125 -13.66 -1.63 -5.02
N ASP A 126 -14.59 -0.70 -5.21
CA ASP A 126 -15.49 -0.65 -6.35
C ASP A 126 -15.23 0.62 -7.15
N ILE A 127 -15.11 0.48 -8.48
CA ILE A 127 -15.01 1.61 -9.40
C ILE A 127 -16.40 1.88 -9.95
N GLU A 128 -16.90 3.09 -9.73
CA GLU A 128 -18.17 3.54 -10.28
C GLU A 128 -17.92 4.32 -11.59
N PRO A 129 -18.55 3.92 -12.73
CA PRO A 129 -18.28 4.52 -14.04
C PRO A 129 -18.52 6.03 -14.14
N GLU A 130 -19.41 6.58 -13.31
CA GLU A 130 -19.78 8.00 -13.32
C GLU A 130 -18.99 8.84 -12.30
N MET A 131 -18.10 8.20 -11.53
CA MET A 131 -17.34 8.83 -10.47
C MET A 131 -15.91 9.18 -10.91
N SER A 132 -15.33 10.15 -10.22
CA SER A 132 -13.96 10.60 -10.43
C SER A 132 -13.16 10.48 -9.15
N TYR A 133 -11.96 9.91 -9.25
CA TYR A 133 -11.14 9.54 -8.11
C TYR A 133 -9.78 10.24 -8.14
N ARG A 134 -9.33 10.72 -6.98
CA ARG A 134 -7.95 11.17 -6.80
C ARG A 134 -7.08 9.96 -6.49
N VAL A 135 -6.53 9.35 -7.53
CA VAL A 135 -5.68 8.16 -7.37
C VAL A 135 -4.29 8.57 -6.92
N ASN A 136 -3.83 7.96 -5.83
CA ASN A 136 -2.47 8.12 -5.34
C ASN A 136 -1.52 7.12 -6.00
N THR A 137 -1.90 5.84 -5.99
CA THR A 137 -1.05 4.74 -6.47
C THR A 137 -1.89 3.66 -7.14
N MET A 138 -1.40 3.12 -8.25
CA MET A 138 -1.90 1.86 -8.81
C MET A 138 -0.80 0.80 -8.76
N GLY A 139 -1.15 -0.42 -8.36
CA GLY A 139 -0.20 -1.52 -8.20
C GLY A 139 -0.66 -2.79 -8.90
N ALA A 140 0.19 -3.36 -9.74
CA ALA A 140 -0.08 -4.62 -10.44
C ALA A 140 0.89 -5.71 -9.96
N PRO A 141 0.41 -6.95 -9.74
CA PRO A 141 1.27 -8.06 -9.37
C PRO A 141 2.11 -8.51 -10.57
N VAL A 142 3.30 -9.01 -10.27
CA VAL A 142 4.11 -9.79 -11.21
C VAL A 142 4.30 -11.16 -10.60
N PHE A 143 3.73 -12.15 -11.27
CA PHE A 143 3.76 -13.54 -10.80
C PHE A 143 5.08 -14.21 -11.18
N GLY A 144 5.63 -14.97 -10.24
CA GLY A 144 6.73 -15.89 -10.49
C GLY A 144 6.27 -17.22 -11.06
N PRO A 145 7.21 -18.15 -11.32
CA PRO A 145 6.93 -19.46 -11.90
C PRO A 145 6.01 -20.35 -11.05
N THR A 146 5.92 -20.06 -9.74
CA THR A 146 5.09 -20.80 -8.77
C THR A 146 3.65 -20.28 -8.68
N GLY A 147 3.30 -19.25 -9.48
CA GLY A 147 2.00 -18.58 -9.40
C GLY A 147 1.87 -17.61 -8.22
N ARG A 148 2.95 -17.39 -7.47
CA ARG A 148 3.00 -16.41 -6.36
C ARG A 148 3.44 -15.04 -6.86
N VAL A 149 2.99 -13.99 -6.18
CA VAL A 149 3.43 -12.61 -6.49
C VAL A 149 4.86 -12.41 -5.96
N GLU A 150 5.83 -12.23 -6.86
CA GLU A 150 7.23 -12.04 -6.48
C GLU A 150 7.64 -10.55 -6.51
N LEU A 151 7.07 -9.81 -7.47
CA LEU A 151 7.27 -8.37 -7.64
C LEU A 151 5.92 -7.65 -7.76
N GLY A 152 5.94 -6.35 -7.48
CA GLY A 152 4.81 -5.46 -7.74
C GLY A 152 5.29 -4.30 -8.61
N LEU A 153 4.55 -3.99 -9.67
CA LEU A 153 4.76 -2.81 -10.49
C LEU A 153 3.82 -1.71 -10.01
N PHE A 154 4.37 -0.56 -9.65
CA PHE A 154 3.60 0.56 -9.11
C PHE A 154 3.69 1.78 -10.00
N LEU A 155 2.53 2.36 -10.30
CA LEU A 155 2.39 3.68 -10.90
C LEU A 155 2.00 4.66 -9.79
N VAL A 156 2.73 5.76 -9.71
CA VAL A 156 2.51 6.81 -8.73
C VAL A 156 2.47 8.16 -9.43
N GLY A 157 1.91 9.17 -8.76
CA GLY A 157 2.08 10.54 -9.22
C GLY A 157 1.07 11.06 -10.24
N PHE A 158 -0.15 10.54 -10.18
CA PHE A 158 -1.25 10.99 -11.01
C PHE A 158 -1.52 12.49 -10.81
N ARG A 159 -1.61 13.23 -11.92
CA ARG A 159 -1.88 14.67 -11.95
C ARG A 159 -3.35 14.87 -12.32
N GLY A 160 -4.23 14.93 -11.33
CA GLY A 160 -5.67 15.16 -11.52
C GLY A 160 -6.54 13.99 -11.04
N VAL A 161 -7.83 14.07 -11.36
CA VAL A 161 -8.80 13.02 -11.10
C VAL A 161 -8.87 12.04 -12.27
N LEU A 162 -9.10 10.77 -11.99
CA LEU A 162 -9.34 9.72 -12.98
C LEU A 162 -10.80 9.32 -12.95
N GLY A 163 -11.44 9.21 -14.13
CA GLY A 163 -12.78 8.64 -14.25
C GLY A 163 -12.79 7.12 -14.11
N GLY A 164 -13.95 6.58 -13.73
CA GLY A 164 -14.19 5.14 -13.62
C GLY A 164 -14.33 4.38 -14.94
#